data_AF-A0A319CUT1-F1
#
_entry.id   AF-A0A319CUT1-F1
#
_cell.length_a   1.000
_cell.length_b   1.000
_cell.length_c   1.000
_cell.angle_alpha   90.00
_cell.angle_beta   90.00
_cell.angle_gamma   90.00
#
_symmetry.space_group_name_H-M   'P 1'
#
loop_
_entity.id
_entity.type
_entity.pdbx_description
1 polymer ?
#
loop_
_entity_poly.entity_id
_entity_poly.type
_entity_poly.pdbx_seq_one_letter_code
_entity_poly.pdbx_strand_id
1 'polypeptide(L)'
;MSPQRDRVWPRPKRTPVRPLIARSLPLSQRNKPRGPRLAAGNRIHSGGPAALSRAIPRESCSETDALNNIKGIIRYGTSTADPTTSAYSYTDSCSDEAASDLVPYVAINASDSYAYRADEGVEVQVTENALLWTMNKTSFKTKWENPTLLQVANHNQTWTAKERIIHLPYEDQWVYLAVHSPFAQDHPMHLHGHDFWMLASGYGNFDSSQTNSLTLVNAPRRDVAMMPASGYLVIAIKTNSPGAWLMHCHIAWHTSEGFAVQLLERASEISYDYETLNGTCASWKSYVAAQNVTQFDSGV
;
A
#
# COMPACT_ATOMS: atom_id res chain seq x y z
N MET A 1 10.12 -8.61 39.81
CA MET A 1 9.08 -9.29 39.02
C MET A 1 8.27 -8.22 38.31
N SER A 2 8.59 -7.95 37.04
CA SER A 2 7.84 -7.00 36.20
C SER A 2 6.95 -7.82 35.28
N PRO A 3 5.64 -7.55 35.17
CA PRO A 3 4.76 -8.36 34.35
C PRO A 3 5.00 -8.03 32.87
N GLN A 4 5.49 -9.02 32.11
CA GLN A 4 5.42 -9.04 30.65
C GLN A 4 3.97 -8.77 30.23
N ARG A 5 3.74 -7.62 29.59
CA ARG A 5 2.48 -7.37 28.89
C ARG A 5 2.60 -7.95 27.49
N ASP A 6 2.36 -9.25 27.40
CA ASP A 6 2.08 -9.91 26.12
C ASP A 6 0.70 -9.44 25.62
N ARG A 7 0.65 -8.26 25.01
CA ARG A 7 -0.48 -7.87 24.15
C ARG A 7 -0.11 -8.18 22.71
N VAL A 8 -0.09 -9.46 22.38
CA VAL A 8 -0.24 -9.89 21.00
C VAL A 8 -1.70 -9.64 20.63
N TRP A 9 -2.01 -8.43 20.14
CA TRP A 9 -3.28 -8.19 19.47
C TRP A 9 -3.32 -9.10 18.24
N PRO A 10 -4.29 -10.02 18.11
CA PRO A 10 -4.50 -10.69 16.83
C PRO A 10 -4.98 -9.62 15.87
N ARG A 11 -4.08 -9.02 15.09
CA ARG A 11 -4.45 -7.96 14.13
C ARG A 11 -5.44 -8.57 13.14
N PRO A 12 -6.72 -8.15 13.13
CA PRO A 12 -7.60 -8.49 12.03
C PRO A 12 -6.94 -7.88 10.80
N LYS A 13 -6.61 -8.71 9.80
CA LYS A 13 -5.79 -8.32 8.64
C LYS A 13 -6.39 -7.21 7.75
N ARG A 14 -7.44 -6.51 8.17
CA ARG A 14 -8.16 -5.44 7.44
C ARG A 14 -9.04 -4.63 8.39
N THR A 15 -9.24 -3.35 8.08
CA THR A 15 -10.27 -2.50 8.69
C THR A 15 -11.66 -2.78 8.07
N PRO A 16 -12.64 -3.29 8.82
CA PRO A 16 -14.02 -3.40 8.35
C PRO A 16 -14.64 -2.00 8.19
N VAL A 17 -15.40 -1.82 7.11
CA VAL A 17 -16.14 -0.58 6.83
C VAL A 17 -17.63 -0.79 7.03
N ARG A 18 -18.38 0.30 7.23
CA ARG A 18 -19.85 0.25 7.24
C ARG A 18 -20.36 -0.26 5.87
N PRO A 19 -21.49 -1.00 5.84
CA PRO A 19 -22.02 -1.52 4.58
C PRO A 19 -22.30 -0.39 3.59
N LEU A 20 -21.83 -0.57 2.35
CA LEU A 20 -22.06 0.29 1.21
C LEU A 20 -22.70 -0.55 0.09
N ILE A 21 -23.70 0.00 -0.59
CA ILE A 21 -24.30 -0.62 -1.78
C ILE A 21 -23.68 0.02 -3.01
N ALA A 22 -22.92 -0.76 -3.78
CA ALA A 22 -22.29 -0.32 -5.01
C ALA A 22 -22.58 -1.31 -6.16
N ARG A 23 -22.63 -0.80 -7.40
CA ARG A 23 -22.83 -1.61 -8.61
C ARG A 23 -21.52 -2.04 -9.27
N SER A 24 -20.44 -1.34 -8.96
CA SER A 24 -19.06 -1.58 -9.36
C SER A 24 -18.13 -1.12 -8.24
N LEU A 25 -16.93 -1.67 -8.15
CA LEU A 25 -15.93 -1.27 -7.17
C LEU A 25 -14.59 -0.99 -7.88
N PRO A 26 -14.10 0.26 -7.98
CA PRO A 26 -12.71 0.55 -8.31
C PRO A 26 -11.73 -0.13 -7.34
N LEU A 27 -10.76 -0.85 -7.90
CA LEU A 27 -9.72 -1.55 -7.15
C LEU A 27 -8.37 -1.27 -7.75
N SER A 28 -7.53 -0.60 -6.97
CA SER A 28 -6.11 -0.39 -7.27
C SER A 28 -5.28 -1.66 -7.03
N GLN A 29 -4.03 -1.69 -7.52
CA GLN A 29 -3.15 -2.84 -7.32
C GLN A 29 -3.01 -3.14 -5.81
N ARG A 30 -3.21 -4.41 -5.45
CA ARG A 30 -3.27 -4.95 -4.06
C ARG A 30 -4.44 -4.48 -3.19
N ASN A 31 -5.16 -3.42 -3.56
CA ASN A 31 -6.45 -3.08 -2.98
C ASN A 31 -7.50 -4.11 -3.41
N LYS A 32 -7.62 -5.20 -2.65
CA LYS A 32 -8.68 -6.19 -2.84
C LYS A 32 -9.70 -6.03 -1.71
N PRO A 33 -11.02 -6.11 -1.97
CA PRO A 33 -12.01 -6.16 -0.92
C PRO A 33 -11.81 -7.49 -0.19
N ARG A 34 -11.19 -7.42 0.98
CA ARG A 34 -10.82 -8.59 1.74
C ARG A 34 -11.71 -8.60 2.99
N GLY A 35 -12.97 -9.00 2.79
CA GLY A 35 -14.07 -9.02 3.78
C GLY A 35 -15.35 -9.60 3.14
N PRO A 36 -16.38 -9.93 3.93
CA PRO A 36 -17.61 -10.50 3.38
C PRO A 36 -18.32 -9.50 2.46
N ARG A 37 -18.49 -9.87 1.18
CA ARG A 37 -19.38 -9.18 0.26
C ARG A 37 -20.69 -9.94 0.20
N LEU A 38 -21.77 -9.28 0.56
CA LEU A 38 -23.12 -9.82 0.43
C LEU A 38 -23.68 -9.37 -0.91
N ALA A 39 -23.74 -10.29 -1.87
CA ALA A 39 -24.51 -10.10 -3.09
C ALA A 39 -25.94 -10.61 -2.83
N ALA A 40 -26.91 -9.70 -2.72
CA ALA A 40 -28.31 -10.08 -2.57
C ALA A 40 -28.85 -10.62 -3.91
N GLY A 41 -29.21 -11.91 -3.93
CA GLY A 41 -29.70 -12.64 -5.11
C GLY A 41 -31.14 -12.32 -5.53
N ASN A 42 -31.58 -11.06 -5.47
CA ASN A 42 -32.96 -10.69 -5.84
C ASN A 42 -33.21 -10.72 -7.38
N ARG A 43 -32.21 -11.10 -8.18
CA ARG A 43 -32.30 -11.14 -9.66
C ARG A 43 -32.94 -12.40 -10.24
N ILE A 44 -33.30 -13.39 -9.42
CA ILE A 44 -33.89 -14.65 -9.89
C ILE A 44 -35.21 -14.42 -10.66
N HIS A 45 -35.88 -13.27 -10.51
CA HIS A 45 -37.12 -12.97 -11.23
C HIS A 45 -36.99 -12.17 -12.54
N SER A 46 -35.81 -11.67 -12.92
CA SER A 46 -35.69 -10.84 -14.14
C SER A 46 -34.39 -10.96 -14.95
N GLY A 47 -33.37 -11.68 -14.45
CA GLY A 47 -32.00 -11.65 -15.01
C GLY A 47 -31.53 -12.89 -15.78
N GLY A 48 -32.34 -13.95 -15.90
CA GLY A 48 -31.93 -15.23 -16.47
C GLY A 48 -31.14 -16.13 -15.50
N PRO A 49 -30.75 -17.35 -15.92
CA PRO A 49 -30.16 -18.36 -15.04
C PRO A 49 -28.67 -18.13 -14.69
N ALA A 50 -28.04 -17.12 -15.30
CA ALA A 50 -26.65 -16.76 -15.07
C ALA A 50 -26.41 -15.26 -15.34
N ALA A 51 -25.33 -14.69 -14.80
CA ALA A 51 -24.90 -13.31 -15.02
C ALA A 51 -23.38 -13.21 -15.18
N LEU A 52 -22.93 -12.17 -15.90
CA LEU A 52 -21.49 -11.87 -16.02
C LEU A 52 -20.97 -11.10 -14.79
N SER A 53 -19.91 -11.62 -14.18
CA SER A 53 -18.98 -10.85 -13.35
C SER A 53 -17.90 -10.28 -14.26
N ARG A 54 -17.56 -9.01 -14.09
CA ARG A 54 -16.63 -8.30 -14.99
C ARG A 54 -15.48 -7.72 -14.17
N ALA A 55 -14.25 -7.92 -14.63
CA ALA A 55 -13.11 -7.15 -14.19
C ALA A 55 -12.70 -6.27 -15.38
N ILE A 56 -12.91 -4.97 -15.28
CA ILE A 56 -12.68 -4.04 -16.39
C ILE A 56 -11.44 -3.22 -16.06
N PRO A 57 -10.31 -3.43 -16.77
CA PRO A 57 -9.13 -2.58 -16.65
C PRO A 57 -9.49 -1.12 -16.94
N ARG A 58 -8.88 -0.19 -16.20
CA ARG A 58 -9.11 1.25 -16.37
C ARG A 58 -8.11 1.79 -17.38
N GLU A 59 -8.57 2.26 -18.54
CA GLU A 59 -7.66 2.71 -19.59
C GLU A 59 -6.86 3.94 -19.13
N SER A 60 -7.43 4.74 -18.23
CA SER A 60 -6.73 5.87 -17.60
C SER A 60 -5.43 5.54 -16.85
N CYS A 61 -5.14 4.26 -16.51
CA CYS A 61 -3.86 3.85 -15.92
C CYS A 61 -3.46 2.39 -16.22
N SER A 62 -4.02 1.79 -17.26
CA SER A 62 -3.64 0.46 -17.69
C SER A 62 -3.85 0.28 -19.18
N GLU A 63 -2.95 -0.47 -19.81
CA GLU A 63 -3.04 -0.82 -21.23
C GLU A 63 -3.22 -2.34 -21.36
N THR A 64 -4.21 -2.77 -22.14
CA THR A 64 -4.50 -4.19 -22.34
C THR A 64 -5.38 -4.44 -23.56
N ASP A 65 -5.06 -5.48 -24.32
CA ASP A 65 -5.87 -5.94 -25.46
C ASP A 65 -7.18 -6.63 -25.03
N ALA A 66 -7.35 -6.91 -23.73
CA ALA A 66 -8.47 -7.68 -23.18
C ALA A 66 -9.52 -6.83 -22.44
N LEU A 67 -9.62 -5.53 -22.71
CA LEU A 67 -10.45 -4.56 -21.97
C LEU A 67 -11.87 -5.07 -21.65
N ASN A 68 -12.54 -5.63 -22.65
CA ASN A 68 -13.92 -6.12 -22.54
C ASN A 68 -14.03 -7.64 -22.41
N ASN A 69 -12.92 -8.35 -22.15
CA ASN A 69 -12.87 -9.81 -22.19
C ASN A 69 -12.29 -10.48 -20.94
N ILE A 70 -12.22 -9.77 -19.81
CA ILE A 70 -11.91 -10.36 -18.50
C ILE A 70 -13.22 -10.54 -17.72
N LYS A 71 -13.81 -11.74 -17.84
CA LYS A 71 -15.15 -12.06 -17.31
C LYS A 71 -15.15 -13.36 -16.51
N GLY A 72 -16.05 -13.44 -15.55
CA GLY A 72 -16.47 -14.68 -14.88
C GLY A 72 -17.98 -14.87 -15.03
N ILE A 73 -18.45 -16.09 -14.81
CA ILE A 73 -19.88 -16.43 -14.89
C ILE A 73 -20.41 -16.77 -13.49
N ILE A 74 -21.47 -16.09 -13.08
CA ILE A 74 -22.24 -16.41 -11.87
C ILE A 74 -23.49 -17.17 -12.31
N ARG A 75 -23.68 -18.42 -11.85
CA ARG A 75 -24.83 -19.26 -12.19
C ARG A 75 -25.76 -19.38 -10.98
N TYR A 76 -27.06 -19.18 -11.20
CA TYR A 76 -28.10 -19.29 -10.16
C TYR A 76 -28.80 -20.64 -10.16
N GLY A 77 -28.38 -21.56 -11.03
CA GLY A 77 -28.95 -22.91 -11.19
C GLY A 77 -28.06 -23.79 -12.05
N THR A 78 -28.64 -24.77 -12.73
CA THR A 78 -27.92 -25.81 -13.50
C THR A 78 -27.60 -25.42 -14.94
N SER A 79 -28.01 -24.23 -15.40
CA SER A 79 -27.77 -23.78 -16.78
C SER A 79 -26.28 -23.73 -17.09
N THR A 80 -25.88 -24.27 -18.24
CA THR A 80 -24.51 -24.22 -18.77
C THR A 80 -24.30 -23.12 -19.80
N ALA A 81 -25.38 -22.47 -20.27
CA ALA A 81 -25.31 -21.41 -21.28
C ALA A 81 -24.55 -20.18 -20.76
N ASP A 82 -23.85 -19.49 -21.66
CA ASP A 82 -23.18 -18.24 -21.33
C ASP A 82 -24.18 -17.09 -21.15
N PRO A 83 -24.03 -16.26 -20.10
CA PRO A 83 -24.93 -15.14 -19.85
C PRO A 83 -24.74 -14.00 -20.86
N THR A 84 -25.85 -13.39 -21.29
CA THR A 84 -25.89 -12.26 -22.23
C THR A 84 -26.09 -10.91 -21.53
N THR A 85 -25.94 -10.85 -20.21
CA THR A 85 -26.18 -9.64 -19.41
C THR A 85 -25.23 -8.49 -19.74
N SER A 86 -25.73 -7.27 -19.93
CA SER A 86 -24.91 -6.07 -20.18
C SER A 86 -24.17 -5.56 -18.94
N ALA A 87 -23.07 -4.83 -19.15
CA ALA A 87 -22.36 -4.13 -18.07
C ALA A 87 -23.17 -2.94 -17.54
N TYR A 88 -22.93 -2.56 -16.28
CA TYR A 88 -23.38 -1.26 -15.77
C TYR A 88 -22.50 -0.13 -16.31
N SER A 89 -23.04 1.09 -16.38
CA SER A 89 -22.27 2.29 -16.63
C SER A 89 -21.24 2.53 -15.54
N TYR A 90 -20.06 3.02 -15.92
CA TYR A 90 -18.98 3.38 -15.01
C TYR A 90 -18.23 4.59 -15.57
N THR A 91 -17.50 5.29 -14.69
CA THR A 91 -16.50 6.29 -15.10
C THR A 91 -15.16 5.61 -15.28
N ASP A 92 -14.44 5.88 -16.36
CA ASP A 92 -13.06 5.43 -16.52
C ASP A 92 -12.13 6.39 -15.78
N SER A 93 -11.56 5.90 -14.68
CA SER A 93 -10.70 6.65 -13.78
C SER A 93 -9.88 5.68 -12.92
N CYS A 94 -8.72 6.13 -12.45
CA CYS A 94 -7.86 5.33 -11.56
C CYS A 94 -8.00 5.66 -10.07
N SER A 95 -9.03 6.40 -9.73
CA SER A 95 -9.39 6.70 -8.34
C SER A 95 -9.85 5.45 -7.58
N ASP A 96 -9.52 5.39 -6.28
CA ASP A 96 -10.18 4.49 -5.34
C ASP A 96 -11.65 4.92 -5.13
N GLU A 97 -12.41 4.11 -4.38
CA GLU A 97 -13.72 4.52 -3.84
C GLU A 97 -13.63 5.86 -3.12
N ALA A 98 -14.72 6.63 -3.17
CA ALA A 98 -14.79 7.92 -2.49
C ALA A 98 -14.51 7.75 -0.99
N ALA A 99 -13.65 8.62 -0.44
CA ALA A 99 -13.27 8.58 0.97
C ALA A 99 -14.50 8.65 1.91
N SER A 100 -15.55 9.38 1.52
CA SER A 100 -16.81 9.47 2.26
C SER A 100 -17.55 8.14 2.40
N ASP A 101 -17.31 7.19 1.49
CA ASP A 101 -17.98 5.89 1.46
C ASP A 101 -17.18 4.82 2.23
N LEU A 102 -15.90 5.10 2.52
CA LEU A 102 -14.99 4.20 3.21
C LEU A 102 -14.93 4.48 4.72
N VAL A 103 -16.09 4.45 5.39
CA VAL A 103 -16.21 4.74 6.82
C VAL A 103 -15.87 3.50 7.66
N PRO A 104 -14.76 3.49 8.43
CA PRO A 104 -14.45 2.37 9.30
C PRO A 104 -15.59 2.08 10.30
N TYR A 105 -15.88 0.80 10.51
CA TYR A 105 -16.86 0.36 11.51
C TYR A 105 -16.36 0.66 12.92
N VAL A 106 -15.10 0.29 13.20
CA VAL A 106 -14.42 0.67 14.43
C VAL A 106 -13.81 2.06 14.23
N ALA A 107 -14.49 3.06 14.79
CA ALA A 107 -14.08 4.44 14.71
C ALA A 107 -12.85 4.71 15.58
N ILE A 108 -11.79 5.20 14.95
CA ILE A 108 -10.57 5.65 15.64
C ILE A 108 -10.14 6.93 14.95
N ASN A 109 -10.03 8.01 15.72
CA ASN A 109 -9.63 9.32 15.21
C ASN A 109 -8.10 9.42 15.18
N ALA A 110 -7.57 10.07 14.15
CA ALA A 110 -6.21 10.59 14.16
C ALA A 110 -6.13 11.82 15.08
N SER A 111 -4.92 12.18 15.49
CA SER A 111 -4.64 13.31 16.36
C SER A 111 -4.05 14.47 15.56
N ASP A 112 -4.48 15.70 15.82
CA ASP A 112 -3.85 16.89 15.26
C ASP A 112 -2.39 17.08 15.74
N SER A 113 -2.07 16.54 16.92
CA SER A 113 -0.71 16.41 17.43
C SER A 113 -0.02 15.15 16.89
N TYR A 114 1.17 15.32 16.32
CA TYR A 114 2.04 14.25 15.82
C TYR A 114 3.49 14.49 16.27
N ALA A 115 4.24 13.41 16.45
CA ALA A 115 5.65 13.46 16.87
C ALA A 115 6.62 13.68 15.71
N TYR A 116 6.20 13.31 14.49
CA TYR A 116 7.04 13.43 13.30
C TYR A 116 6.18 13.56 12.03
N ARG A 117 6.73 14.27 11.04
CA ARG A 117 6.16 14.40 9.70
C ARG A 117 7.27 14.25 8.66
N ALA A 118 7.05 13.40 7.66
CA ALA A 118 7.88 13.34 6.47
C ALA A 118 7.14 13.94 5.27
N ASP A 119 7.88 14.66 4.44
CA ASP A 119 7.47 15.15 3.13
C ASP A 119 8.34 14.47 2.08
N GLU A 120 7.72 13.66 1.23
CA GLU A 120 8.39 12.85 0.22
C GLU A 120 7.96 13.30 -1.18
N GLY A 121 8.83 14.08 -1.82
CA GLY A 121 8.67 14.52 -3.19
C GLY A 121 9.09 13.44 -4.18
N VAL A 122 8.17 13.05 -5.05
CA VAL A 122 8.41 12.06 -6.10
C VAL A 122 9.02 12.75 -7.30
N GLU A 123 10.21 12.31 -7.70
CA GLU A 123 10.92 12.77 -8.90
C GLU A 123 11.39 11.56 -9.71
N VAL A 124 11.69 11.78 -10.99
CA VAL A 124 12.29 10.78 -11.88
C VAL A 124 13.73 11.17 -12.17
N GLN A 125 14.64 10.22 -11.97
CA GLN A 125 16.03 10.32 -12.37
C GLN A 125 16.27 9.44 -13.59
N VAL A 126 16.70 10.05 -14.70
CA VAL A 126 17.12 9.32 -15.89
C VAL A 126 18.61 8.97 -15.75
N THR A 127 18.92 7.71 -15.95
CA THR A 127 20.30 7.19 -16.04
C THR A 127 20.56 6.69 -17.45
N GLU A 128 21.80 6.29 -17.75
CA GLU A 128 22.16 5.76 -19.08
C GLU A 128 21.32 4.53 -19.47
N ASN A 129 20.95 3.68 -18.51
CA ASN A 129 20.32 2.38 -18.76
C ASN A 129 18.94 2.20 -18.11
N ALA A 130 18.45 3.17 -17.35
CA ALA A 130 17.22 3.03 -16.59
C ALA A 130 16.57 4.38 -16.25
N LEU A 131 15.25 4.35 -16.07
CA LEU A 131 14.47 5.37 -15.38
C LEU A 131 14.32 4.94 -13.92
N LEU A 132 14.69 5.82 -12.99
CA LEU A 132 14.56 5.55 -11.55
C LEU A 132 13.57 6.50 -10.93
N TRP A 133 12.62 5.96 -10.18
CA TRP A 133 11.79 6.75 -9.28
C TRP A 133 12.58 7.09 -8.03
N THR A 134 12.41 8.31 -7.56
CA THR A 134 13.04 8.79 -6.34
C THR A 134 11.99 9.35 -5.40
N MET A 135 12.22 9.17 -4.11
CA MET A 135 11.49 9.89 -3.07
C MET A 135 12.51 10.79 -2.37
N ASN A 136 12.27 12.09 -2.39
CA ASN A 136 13.19 13.11 -1.91
C ASN A 136 14.61 12.97 -2.52
N LYS A 137 14.64 12.93 -3.87
CA LYS A 137 15.84 12.89 -4.72
C LYS A 137 16.73 11.64 -4.61
N THR A 138 16.28 10.61 -3.91
CA THR A 138 17.02 9.34 -3.81
C THR A 138 16.15 8.17 -4.22
N SER A 139 16.65 7.35 -5.15
CA SER A 139 16.01 6.08 -5.54
C SER A 139 16.33 5.00 -4.53
N PHE A 140 15.32 4.25 -4.11
CA PHE A 140 15.46 3.17 -3.15
C PHE A 140 16.25 1.99 -3.73
N LYS A 141 17.17 1.44 -2.93
CA LYS A 141 17.83 0.17 -3.19
C LYS A 141 18.15 -0.54 -1.88
N THR A 142 17.58 -1.72 -1.68
CA THR A 142 17.90 -2.60 -0.54
C THR A 142 19.20 -3.38 -0.80
N LYS A 143 19.72 -4.01 0.26
CA LYS A 143 20.85 -4.95 0.21
C LYS A 143 20.34 -6.35 0.57
N TRP A 144 20.16 -7.24 -0.40
CA TRP A 144 19.62 -8.59 -0.14
C TRP A 144 20.48 -9.40 0.85
N GLU A 145 21.79 -9.25 0.78
CA GLU A 145 22.75 -9.94 1.64
C GLU A 145 22.92 -9.29 3.02
N ASN A 146 22.43 -8.06 3.20
CA ASN A 146 22.52 -7.34 4.47
C ASN A 146 21.23 -6.51 4.73
N PRO A 147 20.08 -7.18 4.89
CA PRO A 147 18.81 -6.50 5.02
C PRO A 147 18.75 -5.63 6.28
N THR A 148 17.85 -4.65 6.28
CA THR A 148 17.69 -3.67 7.37
C THR A 148 17.60 -4.35 8.74
N LEU A 149 16.83 -5.44 8.85
CA LEU A 149 16.68 -6.16 10.11
C LEU A 149 17.99 -6.81 10.59
N LEU A 150 18.83 -7.32 9.68
CA LEU A 150 20.12 -7.91 10.05
C LEU A 150 21.10 -6.82 10.52
N GLN A 151 21.07 -5.64 9.90
CA GLN A 151 21.87 -4.48 10.34
C GLN A 151 21.47 -4.01 11.75
N VAL A 152 20.16 -3.97 12.05
CA VAL A 152 19.66 -3.71 13.41
C VAL A 152 20.14 -4.80 14.38
N ALA A 153 19.96 -6.06 14.03
CA ALA A 153 20.29 -7.20 14.89
C ALA A 153 21.78 -7.32 15.21
N ASN A 154 22.65 -6.95 14.26
CA ASN A 154 24.09 -6.91 14.47
C ASN A 154 24.58 -5.63 15.18
N HIS A 155 23.67 -4.73 15.56
CA HIS A 155 24.00 -3.40 16.07
C HIS A 155 24.96 -2.61 15.16
N ASN A 156 24.89 -2.87 13.86
CA ASN A 156 25.76 -2.28 12.84
C ASN A 156 24.91 -1.61 11.76
N GLN A 157 24.46 -0.40 12.09
CA GLN A 157 23.47 0.38 11.34
C GLN A 157 24.14 1.39 10.39
N THR A 158 25.04 0.93 9.53
CA THR A 158 25.72 1.78 8.53
C THR A 158 24.87 1.95 7.27
N TRP A 159 23.77 2.69 7.42
CA TRP A 159 22.81 2.93 6.34
C TRP A 159 23.43 3.73 5.19
N THR A 160 23.15 3.31 3.96
CA THR A 160 23.38 4.13 2.78
C THR A 160 22.16 5.01 2.50
N ALA A 161 22.35 6.14 1.80
CA ALA A 161 21.24 6.99 1.40
C ALA A 161 20.17 6.23 0.60
N LYS A 162 20.58 5.22 -0.20
CA LYS A 162 19.69 4.40 -1.03
C LYS A 162 18.76 3.48 -0.24
N GLU A 163 19.08 3.16 1.02
CA GLU A 163 18.18 2.38 1.88
C GLU A 163 16.99 3.21 2.40
N ARG A 164 16.98 4.54 2.17
CA ARG A 164 15.86 5.45 2.45
C ARG A 164 15.20 5.21 3.82
N ILE A 165 16.01 5.16 4.87
CA ILE A 165 15.52 4.93 6.23
C ILE A 165 14.91 6.21 6.80
N ILE A 166 13.63 6.16 7.18
CA ILE A 166 12.95 7.15 8.00
C ILE A 166 12.90 6.61 9.43
N HIS A 167 13.64 7.24 10.34
CA HIS A 167 13.73 6.81 11.73
C HIS A 167 12.52 7.28 12.54
N LEU A 168 11.79 6.34 13.14
CA LEU A 168 10.64 6.61 13.99
C LEU A 168 10.86 6.01 15.40
N PRO A 169 11.67 6.67 16.26
CA PRO A 169 12.00 6.15 17.59
C PRO A 169 10.88 6.30 18.63
N TYR A 170 9.77 6.91 18.26
CA TYR A 170 8.70 7.29 19.18
C TYR A 170 7.81 6.09 19.52
N GLU A 171 7.45 5.91 20.79
CA GLU A 171 6.48 4.90 21.21
C GLU A 171 5.04 5.46 21.20
N ASP A 172 4.15 4.76 20.51
CA ASP A 172 2.70 5.02 20.49
C ASP A 172 2.33 6.46 20.11
N GLN A 173 3.13 7.09 19.25
CA GLN A 173 2.91 8.44 18.75
C GLN A 173 2.35 8.43 17.33
N TRP A 174 1.64 9.50 16.98
CA TRP A 174 1.19 9.74 15.60
C TRP A 174 2.35 10.23 14.74
N VAL A 175 2.45 9.70 13.52
CA VAL A 175 3.44 10.06 12.51
C VAL A 175 2.73 10.28 11.18
N TYR A 176 3.05 11.39 10.53
CA TYR A 176 2.40 11.81 9.29
C TYR A 176 3.37 11.66 8.11
N LEU A 177 2.90 11.11 7.01
CA LEU A 177 3.67 10.99 5.77
C LEU A 177 2.88 11.65 4.65
N ALA A 178 3.44 12.68 4.05
CA ALA A 178 2.90 13.34 2.86
C ALA A 178 3.75 12.95 1.66
N VAL A 179 3.13 12.30 0.67
CA VAL A 179 3.78 11.97 -0.60
C VAL A 179 3.13 12.83 -1.68
N HIS A 180 3.95 13.42 -2.55
CA HIS A 180 3.47 14.28 -3.63
C HIS A 180 4.21 13.97 -4.93
N SER A 181 3.48 13.96 -6.04
CA SER A 181 4.01 13.65 -7.37
C SER A 181 3.53 14.69 -8.38
N PRO A 182 4.44 15.29 -9.17
CA PRO A 182 4.04 16.19 -10.25
C PRO A 182 3.57 15.42 -11.51
N PHE A 183 3.81 14.12 -11.57
CA PHE A 183 3.60 13.32 -12.79
C PHE A 183 2.13 12.95 -12.99
N ALA A 184 1.69 12.97 -14.25
CA ALA A 184 0.34 12.60 -14.66
C ALA A 184 0.08 11.07 -14.61
N GLN A 185 0.49 10.43 -13.52
CA GLN A 185 0.35 8.99 -13.29
C GLN A 185 -0.15 8.76 -11.85
N ASP A 186 -1.21 7.99 -11.69
CA ASP A 186 -1.67 7.58 -10.37
C ASP A 186 -0.81 6.45 -9.80
N HIS A 187 -0.56 6.47 -8.49
CA HIS A 187 0.31 5.51 -7.81
C HIS A 187 -0.42 4.85 -6.63
N PRO A 188 -0.61 3.51 -6.63
CA PRO A 188 -1.14 2.80 -5.47
C PRO A 188 -0.08 2.74 -4.37
N MET A 189 -0.17 3.59 -3.35
CA MET A 189 0.80 3.62 -2.26
C MET A 189 0.45 2.59 -1.21
N HIS A 190 1.36 1.64 -0.96
CA HIS A 190 1.24 0.59 0.05
C HIS A 190 2.22 0.83 1.20
N LEU A 191 1.75 0.65 2.44
CA LEU A 191 2.59 0.64 3.64
C LEU A 191 2.50 -0.70 4.37
N HIS A 192 3.65 -1.32 4.63
CA HIS A 192 3.77 -2.52 5.44
C HIS A 192 3.59 -2.20 6.93
N GLY A 193 3.27 -3.20 7.74
CA GLY A 193 3.21 -3.06 9.21
C GLY A 193 2.01 -2.29 9.77
N HIS A 194 1.29 -1.51 8.95
CA HIS A 194 0.22 -0.62 9.41
C HIS A 194 -0.99 -0.64 8.48
N ASP A 195 -2.19 -0.55 9.07
CA ASP A 195 -3.25 0.20 8.41
C ASP A 195 -3.00 1.68 8.72
N PHE A 196 -3.03 2.55 7.72
CA PHE A 196 -2.89 3.99 7.88
C PHE A 196 -4.24 4.71 7.70
N TRP A 197 -4.34 5.89 8.29
CA TRP A 197 -5.46 6.81 8.09
C TRP A 197 -5.18 7.68 6.88
N MET A 198 -6.09 7.71 5.91
CA MET A 198 -6.04 8.63 4.78
C MET A 198 -6.55 10.00 5.22
N LEU A 199 -5.65 10.91 5.55
CA LEU A 199 -6.01 12.23 6.08
C LEU A 199 -6.41 13.20 4.97
N ALA A 200 -5.72 13.17 3.84
CA ALA A 200 -6.05 13.94 2.67
C ALA A 200 -5.49 13.30 1.40
N SER A 201 -6.17 13.51 0.28
CA SER A 201 -5.73 13.10 -1.05
C SER A 201 -6.33 14.07 -2.05
N GLY A 202 -5.54 14.53 -3.01
CA GLY A 202 -6.01 15.53 -3.96
C GLY A 202 -4.97 15.88 -5.02
N TYR A 203 -5.37 16.77 -5.92
CA TYR A 203 -4.52 17.27 -7.00
C TYR A 203 -3.65 18.45 -6.54
N GLY A 204 -2.54 18.68 -7.24
CA GLY A 204 -1.57 19.72 -6.92
C GLY A 204 -0.63 19.34 -5.78
N ASN A 205 0.00 20.35 -5.19
CA ASN A 205 0.87 20.16 -4.02
C ASN A 205 0.04 20.28 -2.74
N PHE A 206 0.33 19.43 -1.76
CA PHE A 206 -0.24 19.56 -0.43
C PHE A 206 0.35 20.79 0.28
N ASP A 207 -0.50 21.72 0.70
CA ASP A 207 -0.09 22.83 1.56
C ASP A 207 -0.13 22.39 3.03
N SER A 208 1.04 22.06 3.56
CA SER A 208 1.22 21.61 4.95
C SER A 208 0.80 22.63 6.01
N SER A 209 0.67 23.92 5.65
CA SER A 209 0.19 24.96 6.56
C SER A 209 -1.33 24.89 6.78
N GLN A 210 -2.07 24.21 5.89
CA GLN A 210 -3.52 24.08 5.95
C GLN A 210 -3.94 22.82 6.70
N THR A 211 -3.64 22.75 8.00
CA THR A 211 -3.99 21.59 8.85
C THR A 211 -5.49 21.31 8.91
N ASN A 212 -6.33 22.33 8.70
CA ASN A 212 -7.79 22.22 8.64
C ASN A 212 -8.30 21.42 7.41
N SER A 213 -7.44 21.16 6.42
CA SER A 213 -7.79 20.35 5.24
C SER A 213 -7.75 18.84 5.52
N LEU A 214 -7.24 18.42 6.68
CA LEU A 214 -7.08 17.02 7.04
C LEU A 214 -8.36 16.44 7.66
N THR A 215 -8.77 15.26 7.20
CA THR A 215 -9.82 14.46 7.82
C THR A 215 -9.22 13.67 8.98
N LEU A 216 -9.43 14.14 10.22
CA LEU A 216 -8.92 13.47 11.43
C LEU A 216 -9.96 12.57 12.10
N VAL A 217 -11.26 12.87 11.92
CA VAL A 217 -12.36 12.13 12.54
C VAL A 217 -12.76 10.95 11.68
N ASN A 218 -12.55 9.74 12.20
CA ASN A 218 -12.87 8.47 11.56
C ASN A 218 -12.52 8.39 10.06
N ALA A 219 -11.33 8.88 9.70
CA ALA A 219 -10.84 8.86 8.33
C ALA A 219 -10.77 7.42 7.78
N PRO A 220 -10.83 7.23 6.44
CA PRO A 220 -10.62 5.91 5.85
C PRO A 220 -9.32 5.30 6.35
N ARG A 221 -9.38 4.02 6.76
CA ARG A 221 -8.22 3.32 7.33
C ARG A 221 -7.97 2.01 6.59
N ARG A 222 -6.75 1.82 6.06
CA ARG A 222 -6.37 0.73 5.14
C ARG A 222 -4.86 0.68 4.90
N ASP A 223 -4.38 -0.33 4.17
CA ASP A 223 -2.95 -0.59 3.93
C ASP A 223 -2.44 -0.14 2.53
N VAL A 224 -3.34 0.17 1.59
CA VAL A 224 -3.02 0.67 0.25
C VAL A 224 -3.99 1.80 -0.10
N ALA A 225 -3.55 2.89 -0.71
CA ALA A 225 -4.43 3.94 -1.21
C ALA A 225 -3.86 4.59 -2.48
N MET A 226 -4.73 5.00 -3.39
CA MET A 226 -4.31 5.72 -4.58
C MET A 226 -3.83 7.13 -4.23
N MET A 227 -2.59 7.44 -4.62
CA MET A 227 -2.13 8.81 -4.78
C MET A 227 -2.50 9.26 -6.21
N PRO A 228 -3.31 10.32 -6.36
CA PRO A 228 -3.77 10.76 -7.66
C PRO A 228 -2.64 11.34 -8.52
N ALA A 229 -2.80 11.22 -9.84
CA ALA A 229 -1.95 11.86 -10.83
C ALA A 229 -1.80 13.38 -10.57
N SER A 230 -0.58 13.89 -10.70
CA SER A 230 -0.22 15.30 -10.44
C SER A 230 -0.77 15.81 -9.11
N GLY A 231 -0.64 15.00 -8.06
CA GLY A 231 -1.32 15.19 -6.78
C GLY A 231 -0.52 14.68 -5.59
N TYR A 232 -1.23 14.48 -4.49
CA TYR A 232 -0.65 14.11 -3.20
C TYR A 232 -1.54 13.12 -2.43
N LEU A 233 -0.91 12.42 -1.49
CA LEU A 233 -1.54 11.59 -0.49
C LEU A 233 -0.90 11.88 0.88
N VAL A 234 -1.72 12.22 1.86
CA VAL A 234 -1.31 12.41 3.26
C VAL A 234 -1.89 11.28 4.10
N ILE A 235 -1.01 10.50 4.72
CA ILE A 235 -1.37 9.40 5.61
C ILE A 235 -0.85 9.62 7.02
N ALA A 236 -1.53 9.03 7.99
CA ALA A 236 -1.05 8.93 9.36
C ALA A 236 -0.97 7.48 9.82
N ILE A 237 0.02 7.20 10.65
CA ILE A 237 0.18 5.94 11.39
C ILE A 237 0.42 6.23 12.87
N LYS A 238 0.21 5.21 13.69
CA LYS A 238 0.61 5.22 15.10
C LYS A 238 1.79 4.27 15.28
N THR A 239 2.86 4.71 15.94
CA THR A 239 4.09 3.92 16.14
C THR A 239 3.95 2.84 17.23
N ASN A 240 3.04 1.89 16.99
CA ASN A 240 2.67 0.81 17.91
C ASN A 240 3.15 -0.58 17.43
N SER A 241 4.09 -0.61 16.48
CA SER A 241 4.53 -1.81 15.77
C SER A 241 6.03 -1.74 15.46
N PRO A 242 6.93 -1.98 16.42
CA PRO A 242 8.38 -2.00 16.17
C PRO A 242 8.74 -2.88 14.95
N GLY A 243 9.49 -2.32 13.99
CA GLY A 243 9.87 -3.02 12.77
C GLY A 243 10.52 -2.14 11.71
N ALA A 244 10.92 -2.77 10.60
CA ALA A 244 11.36 -2.07 9.39
C ALA A 244 10.30 -2.24 8.30
N TRP A 245 9.49 -1.20 8.08
CA TRP A 245 8.29 -1.27 7.24
C TRP A 245 8.48 -0.52 5.92
N LEU A 246 8.34 -1.24 4.81
CA LEU A 246 8.43 -0.62 3.49
C LEU A 246 7.16 0.18 3.18
N MET A 247 7.32 1.42 2.70
CA MET A 247 6.28 2.16 2.01
C MET A 247 6.68 2.28 0.54
N HIS A 248 5.81 1.91 -0.39
CA HIS A 248 6.16 1.91 -1.81
C HIS A 248 4.94 2.06 -2.72
N CYS A 249 5.16 2.50 -3.96
CA CYS A 249 4.18 2.34 -5.03
C CYS A 249 3.98 0.83 -5.28
N HIS A 250 2.76 0.33 -5.45
CA HIS A 250 2.50 -1.11 -5.62
C HIS A 250 2.59 -1.58 -7.08
N ILE A 251 2.83 -0.66 -8.02
CA ILE A 251 3.18 -1.03 -9.40
C ILE A 251 4.58 -1.64 -9.37
N ALA A 252 4.69 -2.90 -9.82
CA ALA A 252 5.93 -3.68 -9.74
C ALA A 252 7.11 -2.93 -10.36
N TRP A 253 6.93 -2.40 -11.58
CA TRP A 253 7.96 -1.63 -12.28
C TRP A 253 8.43 -0.43 -11.47
N HIS A 254 7.50 0.39 -10.95
CA HIS A 254 7.86 1.56 -10.15
C HIS A 254 8.59 1.17 -8.85
N THR A 255 8.19 0.07 -8.20
CA THR A 255 8.88 -0.43 -7.00
C THR A 255 10.31 -0.86 -7.34
N SER A 256 10.47 -1.66 -8.40
CA SER A 256 11.77 -2.11 -8.92
C SER A 256 12.65 -0.92 -9.31
N GLU A 257 12.07 0.16 -9.84
CA GLU A 257 12.77 1.41 -10.19
C GLU A 257 13.03 2.33 -8.98
N GLY A 258 12.69 1.90 -7.76
CA GLY A 258 13.08 2.54 -6.50
C GLY A 258 12.06 3.50 -5.89
N PHE A 259 10.79 3.43 -6.29
CA PHE A 259 9.69 4.19 -5.67
C PHE A 259 9.34 3.61 -4.29
N ALA A 260 10.22 3.79 -3.32
CA ALA A 260 10.02 3.32 -1.95
C ALA A 260 10.81 4.11 -0.89
N VAL A 261 10.38 3.96 0.36
CA VAL A 261 11.12 4.33 1.58
C VAL A 261 10.91 3.25 2.64
N GLN A 262 11.76 3.19 3.66
CA GLN A 262 11.60 2.27 4.79
C GLN A 262 11.42 3.04 6.09
N LEU A 263 10.34 2.76 6.81
CA LEU A 263 10.11 3.25 8.16
C LEU A 263 10.81 2.31 9.14
N LEU A 264 11.89 2.78 9.77
CA LEU A 264 12.54 2.06 10.86
C LEU A 264 11.91 2.51 12.18
N GLU A 265 10.86 1.79 12.57
CA GLU A 265 10.05 2.08 13.74
C GLU A 265 10.59 1.38 14.98
N ARG A 266 10.90 2.17 16.01
CA ARG A 266 11.29 1.69 17.34
C ARG A 266 12.35 0.58 17.28
N ALA A 267 13.46 0.87 16.57
CA ALA A 267 14.50 -0.10 16.24
C ALA A 267 15.01 -0.93 17.43
N SER A 268 15.12 -0.30 18.60
CA SER A 268 15.58 -0.94 19.85
C SER A 268 14.61 -1.98 20.42
N GLU A 269 13.37 -2.02 19.93
CA GLU A 269 12.29 -2.87 20.42
C GLU A 269 11.88 -3.94 19.40
N ILE A 270 12.57 -4.01 18.26
CA ILE A 270 12.30 -5.02 17.23
C ILE A 270 12.69 -6.39 17.77
N SER A 271 11.73 -7.30 17.83
CA SER A 271 11.97 -8.71 18.12
C SER A 271 12.28 -9.47 16.83
N TYR A 272 13.31 -10.32 16.87
CA TYR A 272 13.73 -11.14 15.73
C TYR A 272 14.32 -12.47 16.20
N ASP A 273 14.20 -13.50 15.36
CA ASP A 273 14.95 -14.75 15.50
C ASP A 273 16.29 -14.56 14.77
N TYR A 274 17.34 -14.33 15.56
CA TYR A 274 18.68 -14.06 15.02
C TYR A 274 19.26 -15.26 14.27
N GLU A 275 19.05 -16.48 14.76
CA GLU A 275 19.62 -17.69 14.16
C GLU A 275 19.01 -17.92 12.78
N THR A 276 17.69 -17.86 12.67
CA THR A 276 16.99 -17.99 11.39
C THR A 276 17.35 -16.87 10.42
N LEU A 277 17.38 -15.61 10.89
CA LEU A 277 17.72 -14.46 10.07
C LEU A 277 19.15 -14.56 9.52
N ASN A 278 20.12 -14.75 10.40
CA ASN A 278 21.52 -14.82 10.04
C ASN A 278 21.83 -16.06 9.18
N GLY A 279 21.24 -17.22 9.51
CA GLY A 279 21.40 -18.45 8.74
C GLY A 279 20.84 -18.35 7.31
N THR A 280 19.70 -17.68 7.15
CA THR A 280 19.12 -17.41 5.83
C THR A 280 20.00 -16.45 5.02
N CYS A 281 20.49 -15.36 5.63
CA CYS A 281 21.38 -14.42 4.97
C CYS A 281 22.74 -15.05 4.60
N ALA A 282 23.27 -15.94 5.43
CA ALA A 282 24.50 -16.69 5.12
C ALA A 282 24.29 -17.61 3.92
N SER A 283 23.18 -18.36 3.90
CA SER A 283 22.82 -19.24 2.77
C SER A 283 22.62 -18.45 1.48
N TRP A 284 21.95 -17.29 1.56
CA TRP A 284 21.76 -16.40 0.42
C TRP A 284 23.08 -15.84 -0.12
N LYS A 285 23.99 -15.38 0.76
CA LYS A 285 25.33 -14.92 0.36
C LYS A 285 26.10 -16.00 -0.39
N SER A 286 26.10 -17.23 0.11
CA SER A 286 26.74 -18.36 -0.57
C SER A 286 26.13 -18.63 -1.94
N TYR A 287 24.80 -18.57 -2.05
CA TYR A 287 24.10 -18.75 -3.31
C TYR A 287 24.43 -17.65 -4.34
N VAL A 288 24.38 -16.38 -3.93
CA VAL A 288 24.71 -15.23 -4.79
C VAL A 288 26.12 -15.35 -5.34
N ALA A 289 27.09 -15.70 -4.49
CA ALA A 289 28.47 -15.91 -4.90
C ALA A 289 28.62 -17.09 -5.88
N ALA A 290 27.92 -18.21 -5.62
CA ALA A 290 28.00 -19.40 -6.47
C ALA A 290 27.31 -19.23 -7.83
N GLN A 291 26.22 -18.47 -7.90
CA GLN A 291 25.42 -18.28 -9.12
C GLN A 291 25.69 -16.94 -9.82
N ASN A 292 26.62 -16.13 -9.31
CA ASN A 292 26.94 -14.80 -9.82
C ASN A 292 25.69 -13.90 -9.98
N VAL A 293 24.81 -13.93 -8.97
CA VAL A 293 23.55 -13.17 -8.99
C VAL A 293 23.86 -11.68 -8.88
N THR A 294 23.24 -10.88 -9.74
CA THR A 294 23.36 -9.41 -9.71
C THR A 294 21.99 -8.79 -9.43
N GLN A 295 21.95 -7.85 -8.49
CA GLN A 295 20.74 -7.06 -8.20
C GLN A 295 20.65 -5.87 -9.17
N PHE A 296 19.80 -6.01 -10.19
CA PHE A 296 19.63 -5.01 -11.26
C PHE A 296 18.66 -3.88 -10.90
N ASP A 297 17.77 -4.10 -9.93
CA ASP A 297 16.72 -3.16 -9.55
C ASP A 297 16.83 -2.75 -8.07
N SER A 298 15.76 -2.19 -7.51
CA SER A 298 15.68 -1.76 -6.11
C SER A 298 15.79 -2.92 -5.11
N GLY A 299 15.49 -4.14 -5.55
CA GLY A 299 15.53 -5.37 -4.76
C GLY A 299 14.28 -5.67 -3.93
N VAL A 300 13.10 -5.16 -4.32
CA VAL A 300 11.80 -5.40 -3.66
C VAL A 300 10.87 -6.21 -4.54
#